data_AF-A0AAW0LNP0-F1
#
_entry.id   AF-A0AAW0LNP0-F1
#
_cell.length_a   1.000
_cell.length_b   1.000
_cell.length_c   1.000
_cell.angle_alpha   90.00
_cell.angle_beta   90.00
_cell.angle_gamma   90.00
#
_symmetry.space_group_name_H-M   'P 1'
#
loop_
_entity.id
_entity.type
_entity.pdbx_description
1 polymer ?
#
loop_
_entity_poly.entity_id
_entity_poly.type
_entity_poly.pdbx_seq_one_letter_code
_entity_poly.pdbx_strand_id
1 'polypeptide(L)' 'MIEKKVIEAKEVCGEDERSDECKVAWDEVEEISQAKADLRLKLEKQDPLEFFCQDNPETDECRLYED' A
#
# COMPACT_ATOMS: atom_id res chain seq x y z
N MET A 1 3.74 -13.27 -4.54
CA MET A 1 2.31 -13.38 -4.18
C MET A 1 1.44 -12.69 -5.22
N ILE A 2 1.54 -11.37 -5.42
CA ILE A 2 0.78 -10.65 -6.46
C ILE A 2 1.04 -11.20 -7.86
N GLU A 3 2.30 -11.41 -8.25
CA GLU A 3 2.63 -11.98 -9.56
C GLU A 3 1.97 -13.34 -9.80
N LYS A 4 1.89 -14.19 -8.76
CA LYS A 4 1.18 -15.47 -8.82
C LYS A 4 -0.32 -15.25 -9.07
N LYS A 5 -0.94 -14.31 -8.36
CA LYS A 5 -2.36 -13.96 -8.53
C LYS A 5 -2.65 -13.36 -9.90
N VAL A 6 -1.73 -12.58 -10.46
CA VAL A 6 -1.83 -12.08 -11.84
C VAL A 6 -1.77 -13.21 -12.86
N ILE A 7 -0.93 -14.23 -12.63
CA ILE A 7 -0.89 -15.42 -13.49
C ILE A 7 -2.21 -16.20 -13.38
N GLU A 8 -2.68 -16.46 -12.15
CA GLU A 8 -3.97 -17.13 -11.89
C GLU A 8 -5.14 -16.38 -12.56
N ALA A 9 -5.20 -15.05 -12.46
CA ALA A 9 -6.24 -14.26 -13.10
C ALA A 9 -6.19 -14.36 -14.63
N LYS A 10 -4.99 -14.33 -15.23
CA LYS A 10 -4.84 -14.54 -16.68
C LYS A 10 -5.28 -15.93 -17.13
N GLU A 11 -4.98 -16.96 -16.34
CA GLU A 11 -5.41 -18.34 -16.60
C GLU A 11 -6.92 -18.50 -16.49
N VAL A 12 -7.55 -17.90 -15.47
CA VAL A 12 -9.01 -17.93 -15.26
C VAL A 12 -9.76 -17.17 -16.37
N CYS A 13 -9.26 -16.00 -16.77
CA CYS A 13 -9.90 -15.19 -17.81
C CYS A 13 -9.86 -15.84 -19.20
N GLY A 14 -8.77 -16.54 -19.55
CA GLY A 14 -8.64 -17.22 -20.83
C GLY A 14 -9.02 -16.32 -22.03
N GLU A 15 -9.99 -16.75 -22.82
CA GLU A 15 -10.56 -15.97 -23.94
C GLU A 15 -11.81 -15.15 -23.54
N ASP A 16 -12.43 -15.42 -22.39
CA ASP A 16 -13.62 -14.72 -21.90
C ASP A 16 -13.28 -13.75 -20.76
N GLU A 17 -12.78 -12.59 -21.17
CA GLU A 17 -12.43 -11.48 -20.28
C GLU A 17 -13.62 -10.87 -19.53
N ARG A 18 -14.87 -11.27 -19.83
CA ARG A 18 -16.09 -10.72 -19.22
C ARG A 18 -16.83 -11.70 -18.32
N SER A 19 -16.34 -12.93 -18.20
CA SER A 19 -16.84 -13.93 -17.25
C SER A 19 -16.78 -13.39 -15.81
N ASP A 20 -17.69 -13.86 -14.97
CA ASP A 20 -17.73 -13.42 -13.57
C ASP A 20 -16.52 -13.97 -12.79
N GLU A 21 -16.05 -15.16 -13.15
CA GLU A 21 -14.83 -15.76 -12.62
C GLU A 21 -13.59 -14.92 -12.95
N CYS A 22 -13.50 -14.38 -14.18
CA CYS A 22 -12.43 -13.46 -14.57
C CYS A 22 -12.44 -12.17 -13.73
N LYS A 23 -13.62 -11.59 -13.52
CA LYS A 23 -13.78 -10.38 -12.68
C LYS A 23 -13.33 -10.65 -11.25
N VAL A 24 -13.83 -11.73 -10.64
CA VAL A 24 -13.45 -12.12 -9.27
C VAL A 24 -11.94 -12.34 -9.16
N ALA A 25 -11.32 -12.99 -10.14
CA ALA A 25 -9.88 -13.21 -10.11
C ALA A 25 -9.07 -11.91 -10.18
N TRP A 26 -9.53 -10.92 -10.95
CA TRP A 26 -8.91 -9.59 -10.99
C TRP A 26 -9.21 -8.74 -9.75
N ASP A 27 -10.40 -8.86 -9.16
CA ASP A 27 -10.74 -8.22 -7.87
C ASP A 27 -9.78 -8.72 -6.77
N GLU A 28 -9.46 -10.02 -6.73
CA GLU A 28 -8.46 -10.55 -5.80
C GLU A 28 -7.05 -9.95 -6.02
N VAL A 29 -6.66 -9.73 -7.28
CA VAL A 29 -5.39 -9.09 -7.62
C VAL A 29 -5.37 -7.64 -7.14
N GLU A 30 -6.47 -6.91 -7.35
CA GLU A 30 -6.63 -5.53 -6.91
C GLU A 30 -6.48 -5.42 -5.38
N GLU A 31 -7.27 -6.19 -4.63
CA GLU A 31 -7.28 -6.15 -3.17
C GLU A 31 -5.91 -6.47 -2.55
N ILE A 32 -5.22 -7.51 -3.05
CA ILE A 32 -3.88 -7.86 -2.55
C ILE A 32 -2.85 -6.78 -2.92
N SER A 33 -2.99 -6.15 -4.09
CA SER A 33 -2.11 -5.07 -4.52
C SER A 33 -2.32 -3.81 -3.69
N GLN A 34 -3.58 -3.47 -3.39
CA GLN A 34 -3.99 -2.36 -2.54
C GLN A 34 -3.45 -2.55 -1.11
N ALA A 35 -3.66 -3.72 -0.51
CA ALA A 35 -3.12 -4.04 0.82
C ALA A 35 -1.58 -3.93 0.88
N LYS A 36 -0.87 -4.33 -0.18
CA LYS A 36 0.59 -4.16 -0.26
C LYS A 36 1.00 -2.68 -0.38
N ALA A 37 0.27 -1.90 -1.17
CA ALA A 37 0.53 -0.47 -1.32
C ALA A 37 0.33 0.26 0.01
N ASP A 38 -0.76 -0.04 0.73
CA ASP A 38 -1.03 0.49 2.06
C ASP A 38 0.06 0.12 3.06
N LEU A 39 0.50 -1.14 3.07
CA LEU A 39 1.61 -1.56 3.93
C LEU A 39 2.89 -0.79 3.58
N ARG A 40 3.18 -0.58 2.30
CA ARG A 40 4.35 0.19 1.86
C ARG A 40 4.27 1.64 2.36
N LEU A 41 3.11 2.30 2.25
CA LEU A 41 2.91 3.66 2.76
C LEU A 41 3.12 3.72 4.28
N LYS A 42 2.62 2.72 5.02
CA LYS A 42 2.82 2.64 6.48
C LYS A 42 4.28 2.39 6.89
N LEU A 43 5.04 1.71 6.03
CA LEU A 43 6.48 1.44 6.24
C LEU A 43 7.38 2.54 5.65
N GLU A 44 6.82 3.43 4.84
CA GLU A 44 7.55 4.58 4.32
C GLU A 44 8.03 5.39 5.52
N LYS A 45 9.32 5.70 5.53
CA LYS A 45 9.92 6.38 6.68
C LYS A 45 9.24 7.74 6.78
N GLN A 46 8.52 7.96 7.88
CA GLN A 46 8.09 9.30 8.26
C GLN A 46 9.34 10.20 8.30
N ASP A 47 9.12 11.49 8.12
CA ASP A 47 10.21 12.47 8.08
C ASP A 47 11.17 12.20 9.25
N PRO A 48 12.48 11.97 9.00
CA PRO A 48 13.43 11.75 10.07
C PRO A 48 13.37 12.84 11.15
N LEU A 49 13.02 14.08 10.77
CA LEU A 49 12.81 15.17 11.71
C LEU A 49 11.54 14.94 12.57
N GLU A 50 10.44 14.49 11.97
CA GLU A 50 9.20 14.19 12.70
C GLU A 50 9.42 13.11 13.77
N PHE A 51 10.09 12.00 13.43
CA PHE A 51 10.47 10.99 14.40
C PHE A 51 11.41 11.53 15.48
N PHE A 52 12.40 12.34 15.10
CA PHE A 52 13.31 12.96 16.06
C PHE A 52 12.58 13.89 17.04
N CYS A 53 11.64 14.71 16.54
CA CYS A 53 10.86 15.63 17.36
C CYS A 53 9.85 14.94 18.28
N GLN A 54 9.42 13.70 17.98
CA GLN A 54 8.58 12.91 18.89
C GLN A 54 9.32 12.62 20.22
N ASP A 55 10.63 12.35 20.14
CA ASP A 55 11.45 12.03 21.32
C ASP A 55 12.20 13.27 21.88
N ASN A 56 12.37 14.33 21.09
CA ASN A 56 13.15 15.53 21.43
C ASN A 56 12.37 16.83 21.12
N PRO A 57 11.18 17.05 21.70
CA PRO A 57 10.31 18.18 21.35
C PRO A 57 10.90 19.57 21.70
N GLU A 58 11.88 19.62 22.61
CA GLU A 58 12.49 20.86 23.10
C GLU A 58 13.64 21.40 22.24
N THR A 59 14.14 20.64 21.26
CA THR A 59 15.25 21.08 20.40
C THR A 59 14.81 22.23 19.49
N ASP A 60 15.77 23.03 19.03
CA ASP A 60 15.47 24.21 18.22
C ASP A 60 14.78 23.83 16.90
N GLU A 61 15.04 22.64 16.36
CA GLU A 61 14.41 22.10 15.15
C GLU A 61 12.94 21.67 15.37
N CYS A 62 12.51 21.49 16.61
CA CYS A 62 11.23 20.87 16.97
C CYS A 62 10.27 21.78 17.73
N ARG A 63 10.71 22.97 18.19
CA ARG A 63 9.84 23.90 18.92
C ARG A 63 8.75 24.46 18.03
N LEU A 64 7.50 24.20 18.43
CA LEU A 64 6.30 24.82 17.88
C LEU A 64 5.77 25.87 18.86
N TYR A 65 5.42 27.05 18.35
CA TYR A 65 4.79 28.11 19.13
C TYR A 65 3.34 28.26 18.67
N GLU A 66 2.39 28.31 19.61
CA GLU A 66 1.00 28.68 19.31
C GLU A 66 0.89 30.22 19.31
N ASP A 67 0.24 30.78 18.29
CA ASP A 67 -0.04 32.22 18.14
C ASP A 67 -1.22 32.70 19.01
#